data_AF-A0A7V6SIK1-F1
#
_entry.id   AF-A0A7V6SIK1-F1
#
_cell.length_a   1.000
_cell.length_b   1.000
_cell.length_c   1.000
_cell.angle_alpha   90.00
_cell.angle_beta   90.00
_cell.angle_gamma   90.00
#
_symmetry.space_group_name_H-M   'P 1'
#
loop_
_entity.id
_entity.type
_entity.pdbx_description
1 polymer ?
#
loop_
_entity_poly.entity_id
_entity_poly.type
_entity_poly.pdbx_seq_one_letter_code
_entity_poly.pdbx_strand_id
1 'polypeptide(L)'
;METLGPSLTRISAQTGCGIAVIEHDLPLLTRISQVSVSDDVMHYLVDLVQATRADASLELGGSSRASLALLRGAKVRAAAAGRDDVLPDDVAALAPAVLTHRLALTPESMMSDETVAGVVERILHRVKVPFTLGGGDAVVGDGTTADGASRTDVPTAQPAPRPEAGRTP
;
A
#
# COMPACT_ATOMS: atom_id res chain seq x y z
N MET A 1 22.27 -29.99 -41.62
CA MET A 1 23.10 -30.06 -40.40
C MET A 1 23.80 -28.72 -40.21
N GLU A 2 23.03 -27.65 -40.00
CA GLU A 2 23.53 -26.37 -39.47
C GLU A 2 22.42 -25.75 -38.61
N THR A 3 22.71 -25.66 -37.33
CA THR A 3 21.89 -25.10 -36.27
C THR A 3 21.88 -23.57 -36.37
N LEU A 4 20.73 -22.98 -36.72
CA LEU A 4 20.52 -21.54 -36.57
C LEU A 4 20.26 -21.24 -35.08
N GLY A 5 21.27 -20.77 -34.36
CA GLY A 5 21.09 -20.12 -33.07
C GLY A 5 20.58 -18.69 -33.27
N PRO A 6 19.71 -18.16 -32.38
CA PRO A 6 19.28 -16.77 -32.47
C PRO A 6 20.38 -15.85 -31.97
N SER A 7 21.23 -15.43 -32.90
CA SER A 7 21.95 -14.15 -32.80
C SER A 7 20.93 -13.04 -33.04
N LEU A 8 20.78 -12.13 -32.08
CA LEU A 8 20.94 -10.68 -32.28
C LEU A 8 20.47 -9.92 -31.03
N THR A 9 21.38 -9.87 -30.06
CA THR A 9 21.42 -8.84 -29.03
C THR A 9 21.72 -7.48 -29.68
N ARG A 10 20.69 -6.65 -29.84
CA ARG A 10 20.81 -5.19 -29.89
C ARG A 10 19.63 -4.56 -29.17
N ILE A 11 19.78 -4.37 -27.86
CA ILE A 11 19.02 -3.35 -27.15
C ILE A 11 19.98 -2.19 -26.99
N SER A 12 19.80 -1.18 -27.84
CA SER A 12 20.44 0.12 -27.71
C SER A 12 20.01 0.71 -26.37
N ALA A 13 20.93 0.74 -25.41
CA ALA A 13 20.81 1.56 -24.23
C ALA A 13 20.70 3.02 -24.67
N GLN A 14 19.55 3.66 -24.44
CA GLN A 14 19.47 5.11 -24.23
C GLN A 14 18.11 5.43 -23.60
N THR A 15 18.08 5.51 -22.27
CA THR A 15 17.30 6.43 -21.41
C THR A 15 17.32 5.82 -20.01
N GLY A 16 17.81 6.58 -19.02
CA GLY A 16 18.07 6.17 -17.64
C GLY A 16 16.85 5.78 -16.81
N CYS A 17 16.16 4.72 -17.22
CA CYS A 17 15.25 3.95 -16.37
C CYS A 17 15.93 2.61 -16.10
N GLY A 18 16.48 2.45 -14.90
CA GLY A 18 17.07 1.21 -14.43
C GLY A 18 16.02 0.14 -14.16
N ILE A 19 15.28 -0.26 -15.19
CA ILE A 19 14.46 -1.48 -15.15
C ILE A 19 15.05 -2.42 -16.18
N ALA A 20 15.98 -3.26 -15.73
CA ALA A 20 16.42 -4.41 -16.49
C ALA A 20 15.29 -5.46 -16.41
N VAL A 21 14.39 -5.45 -17.40
CA VAL A 21 13.49 -6.57 -17.63
C VAL A 21 14.30 -7.57 -18.47
N ILE A 22 14.83 -8.60 -17.81
CA ILE A 22 15.58 -9.70 -18.42
C ILE A 22 14.64 -10.91 -18.41
N GLU A 23 14.64 -11.74 -19.46
CA GLU A 23 13.75 -12.91 -19.71
C GLU A 23 13.48 -13.91 -18.55
N HIS A 24 14.06 -13.71 -17.36
CA HIS A 24 13.82 -14.45 -16.12
C HIS A 24 12.87 -13.73 -15.12
N ASP A 25 11.79 -13.07 -15.56
CA ASP A 25 10.88 -12.33 -14.66
C ASP A 25 9.87 -13.21 -13.88
N LEU A 26 9.60 -14.43 -14.35
CA LEU A 26 8.72 -15.40 -13.69
C LEU A 26 9.12 -15.73 -12.23
N PRO A 27 10.39 -16.04 -11.91
CA PRO A 27 10.80 -16.31 -10.52
C PRO A 27 10.62 -15.08 -9.61
N LEU A 28 10.74 -13.87 -10.13
CA LEU A 28 10.60 -12.64 -9.34
C LEU A 28 9.15 -12.39 -8.91
N LEU A 29 8.18 -12.55 -9.83
CA LEU A 29 6.76 -12.44 -9.48
C LEU A 29 6.33 -13.50 -8.46
N THR A 30 6.83 -14.72 -8.62
CA THR A 30 6.62 -15.80 -7.65
C THR A 30 7.22 -15.42 -6.29
N ARG A 31 8.44 -14.88 -6.27
CA ARG A 31 9.11 -14.48 -5.03
C ARG A 31 8.36 -13.36 -4.31
N ILE A 32 7.90 -12.33 -5.03
CA ILE A 32 7.10 -11.24 -4.47
C ILE A 32 5.83 -11.77 -3.79
N SER A 33 5.20 -12.80 -4.36
CA SER A 33 4.01 -13.41 -3.76
C SER A 33 4.30 -14.18 -2.46
N GLN A 34 5.52 -14.68 -2.30
CA GLN A 34 5.99 -15.40 -1.11
C GLN A 34 6.50 -14.48 0.01
N VAL A 35 6.74 -13.20 -0.29
CA VAL A 35 7.15 -12.23 0.74
C VAL A 35 6.07 -12.09 1.80
N SER A 36 6.44 -12.41 3.03
CA SER A 36 5.62 -12.28 4.22
C SER A 36 5.58 -10.83 4.70
N VAL A 37 4.46 -10.45 5.30
CA VAL A 37 4.26 -9.13 5.90
C VAL A 37 3.73 -9.36 7.29
N SER A 38 4.42 -8.83 8.29
CA SER A 38 3.96 -8.90 9.67
C SER A 38 2.74 -8.00 9.87
N ASP A 39 1.88 -8.38 10.81
CA ASP A 39 0.72 -7.57 11.19
C ASP A 39 1.13 -6.17 11.68
N ASP A 40 2.29 -6.06 12.33
CA ASP A 40 2.86 -4.77 12.76
C ASP A 40 3.11 -3.81 11.60
N VAL A 41 3.66 -4.32 10.49
CA VAL A 41 3.90 -3.51 9.28
C VAL A 41 2.59 -3.16 8.60
N MET A 42 1.61 -4.08 8.62
CA MET A 42 0.26 -3.80 8.12
C MET A 42 -0.42 -2.69 8.92
N HIS A 43 -0.36 -2.75 10.25
CA HIS A 43 -0.87 -1.70 11.14
C HIS A 43 -0.15 -0.37 10.90
N TYR A 44 1.18 -0.38 10.84
CA TYR A 44 1.97 0.82 10.54
C TYR A 44 1.55 1.48 9.22
N LEU A 45 1.31 0.69 8.17
CA LEU A 45 0.86 1.21 6.88
C LEU A 45 -0.55 1.82 6.96
N VAL A 46 -1.47 1.18 7.69
CA VAL A 46 -2.82 1.72 7.92
C VAL A 46 -2.74 3.02 8.73
N ASP A 47 -1.97 3.03 9.80
CA ASP A 47 -1.76 4.20 10.66
C ASP A 47 -1.15 5.36 9.90
N LEU A 48 -0.19 5.09 9.01
CA LEU A 48 0.40 6.09 8.13
C LEU A 48 -0.66 6.74 7.23
N VAL A 49 -1.49 5.93 6.58
CA VAL A 49 -2.55 6.43 5.70
C VAL A 49 -3.65 7.14 6.49
N GLN A 50 -4.00 6.68 7.68
CA GLN A 50 -4.95 7.37 8.56
C GLN A 50 -4.40 8.71 9.06
N ALA A 51 -3.11 8.78 9.40
CA ALA A 51 -2.46 10.03 9.77
C ALA A 51 -2.53 11.06 8.64
N THR A 52 -2.41 10.65 7.37
CA THR A 52 -2.61 11.56 6.22
C THR A 52 -4.06 12.06 6.07
N ARG A 53 -5.05 11.35 6.61
CA ARG A 53 -6.46 11.80 6.60
C ARG A 53 -6.80 12.73 7.75
N ALA A 54 -6.07 12.62 8.85
CA ALA A 54 -6.28 13.42 10.06
C ALA A 54 -5.46 14.71 10.08
N ASP A 55 -4.55 14.92 9.11
CA ASP A 55 -3.72 16.12 9.03
C ASP A 55 -4.52 17.29 8.44
N ALA A 56 -4.60 18.40 9.19
CA ALA A 56 -5.34 19.60 8.80
C ALA A 56 -4.73 20.34 7.59
N SER A 57 -3.50 20.01 7.23
CA SER A 57 -2.78 20.59 6.09
C SER A 57 -3.25 19.99 4.75
N LEU A 58 -4.02 18.91 4.81
CA LEU A 58 -4.46 18.14 3.65
C LEU A 58 -5.97 18.24 3.45
N GLU A 59 -6.38 18.67 2.27
CA GLU A 59 -7.77 18.61 1.82
C GLU A 59 -8.16 17.18 1.43
N LEU A 60 -7.21 16.44 0.85
CA LEU A 60 -7.40 15.04 0.46
C LEU A 60 -6.28 14.16 1.02
N GLY A 61 -6.63 13.29 1.97
CA GLY A 61 -5.76 12.28 2.54
C GLY A 61 -5.60 11.02 1.67
N GLY A 62 -4.74 10.10 2.11
CA GLY A 62 -4.47 8.85 1.42
C GLY A 62 -5.71 7.95 1.29
N SER A 63 -5.88 7.30 0.13
CA SER A 63 -6.96 6.35 -0.12
C SER A 63 -6.56 4.90 0.19
N SER A 64 -7.52 3.98 0.25
CA SER A 64 -7.24 2.53 0.30
C SER A 64 -6.34 2.05 -0.85
N ARG A 65 -6.37 2.74 -2.00
CA ARG A 65 -5.45 2.49 -3.11
C ARG A 65 -4.02 2.92 -2.80
N ALA A 66 -3.81 3.96 -1.99
CA ALA A 66 -2.48 4.36 -1.53
C ALA A 66 -1.88 3.28 -0.61
N SER A 67 -2.68 2.76 0.33
CA SER A 67 -2.30 1.63 1.19
C SER A 67 -1.85 0.42 0.36
N LEU A 68 -2.64 0.03 -0.64
CA LEU A 68 -2.30 -1.12 -1.49
C LEU A 68 -1.05 -0.88 -2.34
N ALA A 69 -0.87 0.33 -2.86
CA ALA A 69 0.32 0.70 -3.63
C ALA A 69 1.59 0.64 -2.78
N LEU A 70 1.54 1.14 -1.54
CA LEU A 70 2.63 1.06 -0.57
C LEU A 70 2.97 -0.39 -0.25
N LEU A 71 1.95 -1.23 0.04
CA LEU A 71 2.15 -2.63 0.37
C LEU A 71 2.83 -3.39 -0.78
N ARG A 72 2.34 -3.22 -2.01
CA ARG A 72 2.91 -3.86 -3.19
C ARG A 72 4.34 -3.39 -3.45
N GLY A 73 4.59 -2.09 -3.37
CA GLY A 73 5.92 -1.53 -3.54
C GLY A 73 6.90 -2.05 -2.47
N ALA A 74 6.46 -2.15 -1.22
CA ALA A 74 7.28 -2.65 -0.12
C ALA A 74 7.65 -4.13 -0.33
N LYS A 75 6.71 -4.97 -0.78
CA LYS A 75 7.00 -6.36 -1.16
C LYS A 75 8.00 -6.46 -2.31
N VAL A 76 7.83 -5.64 -3.35
CA VAL A 76 8.77 -5.60 -4.48
C VAL A 76 10.16 -5.18 -4.00
N ARG A 77 10.25 -4.17 -3.13
CA ARG A 77 11.51 -3.69 -2.57
C ARG A 77 12.20 -4.75 -1.71
N ALA A 78 11.45 -5.45 -0.85
CA ALA A 78 11.96 -6.55 -0.05
C ALA A 78 12.47 -7.71 -0.93
N ALA A 79 11.68 -8.15 -1.91
CA ALA A 79 12.06 -9.19 -2.86
C ALA A 79 13.29 -8.81 -3.70
N ALA A 80 13.36 -7.55 -4.16
CA ALA A 80 14.49 -7.01 -4.90
C ALA A 80 15.76 -6.91 -4.05
N ALA A 81 15.62 -6.64 -2.75
CA ALA A 81 16.70 -6.68 -1.77
C ALA A 81 17.09 -8.12 -1.36
N GLY A 82 16.41 -9.14 -1.90
CA GLY A 82 16.67 -10.54 -1.60
C GLY A 82 16.14 -11.01 -0.24
N ARG A 83 15.27 -10.22 0.41
CA ARG A 83 14.62 -10.56 1.69
C ARG A 83 13.23 -11.12 1.45
N ASP A 84 12.80 -12.00 2.35
CA ASP A 84 11.48 -12.64 2.29
C ASP A 84 10.47 -12.01 3.27
N ASP A 85 10.89 -11.00 4.05
CA ASP A 85 10.05 -10.21 4.96
C ASP A 85 10.12 -8.71 4.63
N VAL A 86 8.97 -8.03 4.72
CA VAL A 86 8.89 -6.57 4.58
C VAL A 86 9.27 -5.88 5.89
N LEU A 87 10.14 -4.87 5.81
CA LEU A 87 10.46 -4.00 6.93
C LEU A 87 9.66 -2.70 6.89
N PRO A 88 9.40 -2.06 8.04
CA PRO A 88 8.75 -0.74 8.07
C PRO A 88 9.57 0.33 7.34
N ASP A 89 10.89 0.19 7.29
CA ASP A 89 11.78 1.07 6.52
C ASP A 89 11.51 1.02 5.01
N ASP A 90 11.07 -0.13 4.48
CA ASP A 90 10.71 -0.25 3.07
C ASP A 90 9.45 0.57 2.75
N VAL A 91 8.50 0.59 3.68
CA VAL A 91 7.27 1.39 3.58
C VAL A 91 7.62 2.87 3.69
N ALA A 92 8.44 3.26 4.68
CA ALA A 92 8.86 4.64 4.88
C ALA A 92 9.62 5.20 3.67
N ALA A 93 10.51 4.42 3.07
CA ALA A 93 11.27 4.83 1.88
C ALA A 93 10.37 5.03 0.64
N LEU A 94 9.23 4.34 0.55
CA LEU A 94 8.29 4.44 -0.56
C LEU A 94 7.20 5.48 -0.35
N ALA A 95 6.97 5.90 0.90
CA ALA A 95 5.92 6.85 1.25
C ALA A 95 5.99 8.17 0.46
N PRO A 96 7.14 8.85 0.32
CA PRO A 96 7.22 10.07 -0.49
C PRO A 96 6.87 9.81 -1.97
N ALA A 97 7.38 8.73 -2.56
CA ALA A 97 7.16 8.41 -3.97
C ALA A 97 5.68 8.07 -4.27
N VAL A 98 5.00 7.40 -3.35
CA VAL A 98 3.60 6.99 -3.55
C VAL A 98 2.61 8.09 -3.16
N LEU A 99 2.87 8.83 -2.07
CA LEU A 99 1.88 9.74 -1.48
C LEU A 99 1.93 11.16 -2.08
N THR A 100 3.08 11.63 -2.57
CA THR A 100 3.24 13.03 -3.04
C THR A 100 2.24 13.41 -4.13
N HIS A 101 1.90 12.49 -5.04
CA HIS A 101 0.95 12.74 -6.12
C HIS A 101 -0.48 12.30 -5.79
N ARG A 102 -0.72 11.85 -4.56
CA ARG A 102 -2.02 11.31 -4.11
C ARG A 102 -2.68 12.15 -3.03
N LEU A 103 -1.97 13.14 -2.51
CA LEU A 103 -2.45 14.05 -1.47
C LEU A 103 -2.65 15.44 -2.08
N ALA A 104 -3.64 16.17 -1.56
CA ALA A 104 -3.89 17.56 -1.91
C ALA A 104 -3.80 18.42 -0.66
N LEU A 105 -3.06 19.53 -0.74
CA LEU A 105 -2.98 20.51 0.34
C LEU A 105 -4.24 21.34 0.42
N THR A 106 -4.55 21.83 1.62
CA THR A 106 -5.55 22.89 1.79
C THR A 106 -5.05 24.22 1.21
N PRO A 107 -5.95 25.13 0.79
CA PRO A 107 -5.56 26.47 0.34
C PRO A 107 -4.73 27.24 1.39
N GLU A 108 -5.03 27.07 2.68
CA GLU A 108 -4.31 27.69 3.78
C GLU A 108 -2.86 27.22 3.89
N SER A 109 -2.62 25.92 3.73
CA SER A 109 -1.27 25.35 3.70
C SER A 109 -0.48 25.78 2.46
N MET A 110 -1.14 25.89 1.30
CA MET A 110 -0.48 26.42 0.09
C MET A 110 0.00 27.86 0.26
N MET A 111 -0.77 28.71 0.95
CA MET A 111 -0.37 30.09 1.27
C MET A 111 0.77 30.17 2.28
N SER A 112 1.01 29.10 3.03
CA SER A 112 2.08 29.00 4.03
C SER A 112 3.38 28.41 3.45
N ASP A 113 3.50 28.34 2.11
CA ASP A 113 4.61 27.70 1.38
C ASP A 113 4.87 26.23 1.77
N GLU A 114 3.83 25.54 2.25
CA GLU A 114 3.93 24.13 2.62
C GLU A 114 3.90 23.23 1.38
N THR A 115 4.69 22.16 1.39
CA THR A 115 4.74 21.18 0.29
C THR A 115 4.19 19.84 0.72
N VAL A 116 3.54 19.12 -0.20
CA VAL A 116 3.05 17.75 0.08
C VAL A 116 4.19 16.84 0.56
N ALA A 117 5.38 16.97 -0.03
CA ALA A 117 6.55 16.19 0.39
C ALA A 117 6.93 16.47 1.86
N GLY A 118 6.93 17.75 2.28
CA GLY A 118 7.20 18.13 3.66
C GLY A 118 6.12 17.65 4.64
N VAL A 119 4.85 17.68 4.23
CA VAL A 119 3.75 17.09 5.02
C VAL A 119 3.96 15.59 5.21
N VAL A 120 4.30 14.86 4.14
CA VAL A 120 4.56 13.42 4.20
C VAL A 120 5.74 13.11 5.12
N GLU A 121 6.82 13.87 5.04
CA GLU A 121 7.99 13.71 5.92
C GLU A 121 7.63 13.97 7.39
N ARG A 122 6.88 15.04 7.68
CA ARG A 122 6.36 15.31 9.03
C ARG A 122 5.51 14.16 9.55
N ILE A 123 4.62 13.61 8.72
CA ILE A 123 3.77 12.50 9.09
C ILE A 123 4.61 11.24 9.37
N LEU A 124 5.62 10.95 8.55
CA LEU A 124 6.55 9.83 8.78
C LEU A 124 7.28 9.95 10.12
N HIS A 125 7.67 11.16 10.52
CA HIS A 125 8.29 11.39 11.83
C HIS A 125 7.32 11.27 13.01
N ARG A 126 6.02 11.48 12.78
CA ARG A 126 4.98 11.41 13.81
C ARG A 126 4.47 9.99 14.03
N VAL A 127 4.36 9.18 12.98
CA VAL A 127 3.82 7.83 13.06
C VAL A 127 4.87 6.91 13.66
N LYS A 128 4.49 6.20 14.73
CA LYS A 128 5.40 5.29 15.44
C LYS A 128 5.82 4.14 14.52
N VAL A 129 7.11 4.03 14.27
CA VAL A 129 7.69 2.90 13.54
C VAL A 129 7.62 1.65 14.44
N PRO A 130 7.04 0.53 13.98
CA PRO A 130 7.04 -0.71 14.74
C PRO A 130 8.46 -1.26 14.82
N PHE A 131 8.85 -1.73 16.00
CA PHE A 131 10.11 -2.44 16.17
C PHE A 131 9.88 -3.93 15.92
N THR A 132 10.10 -4.38 14.69
CA THR A 132 10.03 -5.80 14.35
C THR A 132 11.34 -6.47 14.77
N LEU A 133 11.40 -7.00 15.99
CA LEU A 133 12.44 -7.95 16.36
C LEU A 133 12.09 -9.27 15.62
N GLY A 134 12.98 -9.75 14.75
CA GLY A 134 12.69 -10.94 13.94
C GLY A 134 12.31 -12.15 14.80
N GLY A 135 11.11 -12.67 14.58
CA GLY A 135 10.58 -13.86 15.27
C GLY A 135 9.23 -13.57 15.90
N GLY A 136 8.23 -14.39 15.57
CA GLY A 136 6.84 -14.25 16.00
C GLY A 136 6.63 -14.09 17.50
N ASP A 137 5.43 -13.63 17.83
CA ASP A 137 4.85 -13.49 19.16
C ASP A 137 5.29 -12.24 19.97
N ALA A 138 4.71 -11.09 19.63
CA ALA A 138 4.57 -9.97 20.55
C ALA A 138 3.09 -9.70 20.85
N VAL A 139 2.60 -10.48 21.81
CA VAL A 139 1.43 -10.32 22.68
C VAL A 139 0.79 -8.91 22.71
N VAL A 140 -0.49 -8.91 22.32
CA VAL A 140 -1.66 -8.24 22.94
C VAL A 140 -1.37 -7.13 23.96
N GLY A 141 -1.74 -5.90 23.59
CA GLY A 141 -2.10 -4.84 24.53
C GLY A 141 -3.61 -4.87 24.80
N ASP A 142 -3.96 -5.32 25.99
CA ASP A 142 -5.27 -5.44 26.61
C ASP A 142 -5.86 -4.09 27.02
N GLY A 143 -6.62 -3.47 26.11
CA GLY A 143 -7.54 -2.36 26.44
C GLY A 143 -8.96 -2.85 26.76
N THR A 144 -9.14 -3.71 27.75
CA THR A 144 -10.49 -4.00 28.29
C THR A 144 -10.76 -3.12 29.50
N THR A 145 -11.67 -2.16 29.35
CA THR A 145 -12.79 -1.98 30.28
C THR A 145 -13.98 -1.36 29.56
N ALA A 146 -15.08 -2.11 29.60
CA ALA A 146 -16.50 -1.83 29.34
C ALA A 146 -16.95 -0.37 29.33
N ASP A 147 -17.90 -0.01 28.45
CA ASP A 147 -19.35 -0.12 28.70
C ASP A 147 -20.17 0.58 27.58
N GLY A 148 -21.41 0.15 27.36
CA GLY A 148 -22.45 0.99 26.74
C GLY A 148 -22.79 0.76 25.27
N ALA A 149 -23.80 -0.08 25.03
CA ALA A 149 -24.92 0.10 24.09
C ALA A 149 -24.64 0.87 22.77
N SER A 150 -24.80 0.29 21.58
CA SER A 150 -26.11 -0.12 21.09
C SER A 150 -25.93 -0.93 19.80
N ARG A 151 -26.57 -2.09 19.76
CA ARG A 151 -26.87 -2.81 18.51
C ARG A 151 -27.85 -1.95 17.73
N THR A 152 -27.44 -1.38 16.61
CA THR A 152 -28.37 -0.99 15.56
C THR A 152 -28.23 -2.01 14.45
N ASP A 153 -29.17 -2.96 14.47
CA ASP A 153 -29.49 -3.82 13.33
C ASP A 153 -29.62 -2.97 12.07
N VAL A 154 -28.78 -3.24 11.08
CA VAL A 154 -29.04 -2.81 9.70
C VAL A 154 -29.97 -3.87 9.11
N PRO A 155 -31.23 -3.56 8.79
CA PRO A 155 -32.09 -4.54 8.14
C PRO A 155 -31.57 -4.78 6.73
N THR A 156 -31.13 -6.00 6.46
CA THR A 156 -30.92 -6.53 5.11
C THR A 156 -32.22 -6.38 4.32
N ALA A 157 -32.27 -5.39 3.44
CA ALA A 157 -33.34 -5.23 2.49
C ALA A 157 -33.32 -6.42 1.51
N GLN A 158 -34.29 -7.31 1.66
CA GLN A 158 -34.54 -8.39 0.72
C GLN A 158 -35.03 -7.80 -0.61
N PRO A 159 -34.38 -8.08 -1.76
CA PRO A 159 -34.87 -7.59 -3.04
C PRO A 159 -36.20 -8.26 -3.41
N ALA A 160 -37.17 -7.44 -3.80
CA ALA A 160 -38.52 -7.86 -4.18
C ALA A 160 -38.51 -8.86 -5.36
N PRO A 161 -39.43 -9.84 -5.39
CA PRO A 161 -39.59 -10.72 -6.55
C PRO A 161 -40.16 -9.96 -7.75
N ARG A 162 -39.60 -10.24 -8.94
CA ARG A 162 -40.06 -9.68 -10.22
C ARG A 162 -41.50 -10.13 -10.50
N PRO A 163 -42.39 -9.26 -11.02
CA PRO A 163 -43.71 -9.69 -11.47
C PRO A 163 -43.57 -10.56 -12.72
N GLU A 164 -44.16 -11.75 -12.67
CA GLU A 164 -44.35 -12.64 -13.81
C GLU A 164 -45.17 -11.92 -14.89
N ALA A 165 -44.55 -11.63 -16.03
CA ALA A 165 -45.26 -11.12 -17.19
C ALA A 165 -46.22 -12.21 -17.69
N GLY A 166 -47.51 -11.86 -17.66
CA GLY A 166 -48.61 -12.70 -18.08
C GLY A 166 -48.38 -13.30 -19.47
N ARG A 167 -48.46 -14.62 -19.50
CA ARG A 167 -48.71 -15.42 -20.69
C ARG A 167 -50.19 -15.26 -21.01
N THR A 168 -50.52 -14.41 -21.96
CA THR A 168 -51.86 -14.36 -22.58
C THR A 168 -51.87 -15.16 -23.88
N PRO A 169 -53.04 -15.69 -24.26
CA PRO A 169 -53.24 -16.99 -24.90
C PRO A 169 -52.89 -17.07 -26.39
#